data_AF-A0A4R5LTF3-F1
#
_entry.id   AF-A0A4R5LTF3-F1
#
_cell.length_a   1.000
_cell.length_b   1.000
_cell.length_c   1.000
_cell.angle_alpha   90.00
_cell.angle_beta   90.00
_cell.angle_gamma   90.00
#
_symmetry.space_group_name_H-M   'P 1'
#
loop_
_entity.id
_entity.type
_entity.pdbx_description
1 polymer ?
#
loop_
_entity_poly.entity_id
_entity_poly.type
_entity_poly.pdbx_seq_one_letter_code
_entity_poly.pdbx_strand_id
1 'polypeptide(L)'
;MNNLKHTIITTMAAFALTFTASHTLAADKEALIALARSAAPSMVSADATIMYRGEVLAEGSNGWTCMPETLPDDGSPMCSDAVWMAMMQAMGNNADFTPERVGISYMLQGDAGVSNSDPMHPMGKDAPDFIKEGAHLMVILPKEMLKGITNDPHEGGPYVMWGDTPYAHIMIPIEDR
;
A
#
# COMPACT_ATOMS: atom_id res chain seq x y z
N MET A 1 -70.62 41.86 -21.39
CA MET A 1 -70.30 42.07 -19.96
C MET A 1 -68.83 41.74 -19.76
N ASN A 2 -68.07 42.77 -19.43
CA ASN A 2 -66.62 42.75 -19.20
C ASN A 2 -66.21 41.65 -18.21
N ASN A 3 -65.08 40.99 -18.44
CA ASN A 3 -64.25 40.44 -17.36
C ASN A 3 -62.77 40.37 -17.77
N LEU A 4 -62.10 41.48 -17.44
CA LEU A 4 -60.82 41.59 -16.73
C LEU A 4 -59.75 40.49 -16.97
N LYS A 5 -58.76 40.84 -17.78
CA LYS A 5 -57.49 40.13 -17.91
C LYS A 5 -56.66 40.32 -16.63
N HIS A 6 -56.37 39.24 -15.92
CA HIS A 6 -55.30 39.20 -14.91
C HIS A 6 -54.12 38.41 -15.48
N THR A 7 -53.09 39.13 -15.90
CA THR A 7 -51.79 38.56 -16.24
C THR A 7 -51.04 38.31 -14.93
N ILE A 8 -50.98 37.05 -14.49
CA ILE A 8 -50.12 36.63 -13.39
C ILE A 8 -48.73 36.35 -14.00
N ILE A 9 -47.76 37.21 -13.66
CA ILE A 9 -46.35 37.01 -13.97
C ILE A 9 -45.82 36.01 -12.93
N THR A 10 -45.63 34.76 -13.33
CA THR A 10 -45.00 33.74 -12.49
C THR A 10 -43.49 33.81 -12.70
N THR A 11 -42.79 34.46 -11.76
CA THR A 11 -41.33 34.48 -11.71
C THR A 11 -40.83 33.08 -11.32
N MET A 12 -40.30 32.34 -12.31
CA MET A 12 -39.70 31.02 -12.08
C MET A 12 -38.28 31.22 -11.54
N ALA A 13 -38.13 31.15 -10.22
CA ALA A 13 -36.82 31.11 -9.58
C ALA A 13 -36.18 29.74 -9.87
N ALA A 14 -35.16 29.71 -10.72
CA ALA A 14 -34.38 28.52 -11.02
C ALA A 14 -33.60 28.10 -9.76
N PHE A 15 -33.99 26.97 -9.17
CA PHE A 15 -33.28 26.34 -8.07
C PHE A 15 -32.02 25.66 -8.65
N ALA A 16 -30.86 26.30 -8.52
CA ALA A 16 -29.59 25.68 -8.84
C ALA A 16 -29.26 24.64 -7.75
N LEU A 17 -29.50 23.36 -8.04
CA LEU A 17 -29.02 22.26 -7.21
C LEU A 17 -27.49 22.21 -7.30
N THR A 18 -26.82 22.55 -6.22
CA THR A 18 -25.37 22.41 -6.07
C THR A 18 -25.01 20.93 -5.90
N PHE A 19 -24.33 20.37 -6.90
CA PHE A 19 -23.70 19.04 -6.90
C PHE A 19 -22.31 19.15 -6.24
N THR A 20 -22.23 19.09 -4.91
CA THR A 20 -20.94 19.23 -4.18
C THR A 20 -20.38 17.92 -3.62
N ALA A 21 -21.15 16.82 -3.60
CA ALA A 21 -20.72 15.57 -2.95
C ALA A 21 -19.77 14.71 -3.81
N SER A 22 -19.87 14.77 -5.14
CA SER A 22 -19.07 13.92 -6.05
C SER A 22 -17.61 14.37 -6.19
N HIS A 23 -17.30 15.64 -5.91
CA HIS A 23 -15.96 16.18 -6.08
C HIS A 23 -15.00 15.78 -4.95
N THR A 24 -15.47 15.71 -3.71
CA THR A 24 -14.64 15.30 -2.56
C THR A 24 -14.25 13.83 -2.65
N LEU A 25 -15.20 12.93 -2.95
CA LEU A 25 -14.90 11.50 -3.05
C LEU A 25 -13.92 11.17 -4.18
N ALA A 26 -14.02 11.87 -5.31
CA ALA A 26 -13.06 11.74 -6.40
C ALA A 26 -11.67 12.27 -6.01
N ALA A 27 -11.60 13.40 -5.31
CA ALA A 27 -10.33 13.96 -4.82
C ALA A 27 -9.63 13.00 -3.82
N ASP A 28 -10.39 12.37 -2.94
CA ASP A 28 -9.86 11.38 -1.99
C ASP A 28 -9.32 10.13 -2.71
N LYS A 29 -10.04 9.66 -3.74
CA LYS A 29 -9.58 8.54 -4.57
C LYS A 29 -8.27 8.84 -5.30
N GLU A 30 -8.15 10.01 -5.92
CA GLU A 30 -6.93 10.35 -6.64
C GLU A 30 -5.73 10.57 -5.71
N ALA A 31 -5.97 11.04 -4.49
CA ALA A 31 -4.93 11.12 -3.46
C ALA A 31 -4.42 9.72 -3.08
N LEU A 32 -5.31 8.73 -2.91
CA LEU A 32 -4.94 7.34 -2.64
C LEU A 32 -4.16 6.74 -3.81
N ILE A 33 -4.58 6.97 -5.06
CA ILE A 33 -3.87 6.49 -6.24
C ILE A 33 -2.47 7.11 -6.34
N ALA A 34 -2.35 8.42 -6.11
CA ALA A 34 -1.07 9.12 -6.13
C ALA A 34 -0.12 8.59 -5.04
N LEU A 35 -0.65 8.37 -3.83
CA LEU A 35 0.11 7.81 -2.71
C LEU A 35 0.57 6.37 -3.00
N ALA A 36 -0.32 5.50 -3.50
CA ALA A 36 0.06 4.14 -3.88
C ALA A 36 1.17 4.14 -4.94
N ARG A 37 1.10 5.05 -5.92
CA ARG A 37 2.10 5.13 -6.99
C ARG A 37 3.47 5.67 -6.55
N SER A 38 3.53 6.40 -5.43
CA SER A 38 4.81 6.93 -4.91
C SER A 38 5.66 5.85 -4.22
N ALA A 39 5.10 4.66 -3.97
CA ALA A 39 5.82 3.54 -3.37
C ALA A 39 6.94 2.97 -4.23
N ALA A 40 6.97 3.23 -5.54
CA ALA A 40 7.95 2.65 -6.46
C ALA A 40 8.30 3.61 -7.62
N PRO A 41 9.39 3.33 -8.36
CA PRO A 41 9.71 4.07 -9.57
C PRO A 41 8.57 3.97 -10.61
N SER A 42 8.40 4.98 -11.45
CA SER A 42 7.28 5.02 -12.41
C SER A 42 7.24 3.84 -13.37
N MET A 43 8.38 3.25 -13.72
CA MET A 43 8.45 2.02 -14.53
C MET A 43 7.78 0.80 -13.87
N VAL A 44 7.60 0.85 -12.55
CA VAL A 44 6.86 -0.15 -11.77
C VAL A 44 5.43 0.33 -11.51
N SER A 45 5.24 1.55 -10.99
CA SER A 45 3.96 1.99 -10.45
C SER A 45 2.99 2.61 -11.45
N ALA A 46 3.43 3.10 -12.61
CA ALA A 46 2.56 3.82 -13.53
C ALA A 46 1.40 2.95 -14.05
N ASP A 47 1.74 1.71 -14.44
CA ASP A 47 0.81 0.73 -15.03
C ASP A 47 0.46 -0.41 -14.06
N ALA A 48 0.72 -0.23 -12.76
CA ALA A 48 0.35 -1.18 -11.71
C ALA A 48 -1.15 -1.09 -11.39
N THR A 49 -1.73 -2.21 -10.97
CA THR A 49 -3.07 -2.23 -10.38
C THR A 49 -3.02 -1.51 -9.06
N ILE A 50 -3.93 -0.57 -8.82
CA ILE A 50 -4.03 0.15 -7.55
C ILE A 50 -5.15 -0.47 -6.73
N MET A 51 -4.81 -0.96 -5.54
CA MET A 51 -5.73 -1.61 -4.62
C MET A 51 -5.79 -0.87 -3.28
N TYR A 52 -6.97 -0.78 -2.69
CA TYR A 52 -7.17 -0.22 -1.37
C TYR A 52 -8.25 -1.02 -0.64
N ARG A 53 -7.90 -1.65 0.49
CA ARG A 53 -8.82 -2.43 1.33
C ARG A 53 -9.67 -3.46 0.56
N GLY A 54 -9.05 -4.13 -0.40
CA GLY A 54 -9.70 -5.14 -1.25
C GLY A 54 -10.48 -4.59 -2.45
N GLU A 55 -10.58 -3.26 -2.60
CA GLU A 55 -11.16 -2.62 -3.78
C GLU A 55 -10.06 -2.25 -4.79
N VAL A 56 -10.31 -2.52 -6.08
CA VAL A 56 -9.46 -2.03 -7.17
C VAL A 56 -9.86 -0.60 -7.51
N LEU A 57 -8.98 0.35 -7.22
CA LEU A 57 -9.18 1.76 -7.53
C LEU A 57 -8.82 2.10 -8.97
N ALA A 58 -7.81 1.42 -9.53
CA ALA A 58 -7.40 1.54 -10.93
C ALA A 58 -6.81 0.21 -11.44
N GLU A 59 -7.22 -0.21 -12.63
CA GLU A 59 -6.71 -1.43 -13.28
C GLU A 59 -5.31 -1.20 -13.85
N GLY A 60 -4.43 -2.18 -13.65
CA GLY A 60 -3.07 -2.21 -14.19
C GLY A 60 -2.90 -3.18 -15.35
N SER A 61 -1.70 -3.20 -15.92
CA SER A 61 -1.35 -4.07 -17.04
C SER A 61 0.05 -4.69 -16.97
N ASN A 62 0.84 -4.36 -15.94
CA ASN A 62 2.25 -4.77 -15.84
C ASN A 62 2.54 -5.86 -14.79
N GLY A 63 1.50 -6.37 -14.11
CA GLY A 63 1.61 -7.45 -13.11
C GLY A 63 2.04 -7.01 -11.71
N TRP A 64 2.16 -5.70 -11.46
CA TRP A 64 2.38 -5.13 -10.13
C TRP A 64 1.07 -4.67 -9.49
N THR A 65 1.03 -4.73 -8.17
CA THR A 65 -0.06 -4.18 -7.37
C THR A 65 0.50 -3.15 -6.39
N CYS A 66 -0.04 -1.94 -6.40
CA CYS A 66 0.32 -0.88 -5.47
C CYS A 66 -0.83 -0.56 -4.52
N MET A 67 -0.51 -0.28 -3.26
CA MET A 67 -1.45 0.04 -2.19
C MET A 67 -0.98 1.31 -1.48
N PRO A 68 -1.91 2.19 -1.05
CA PRO A 68 -1.54 3.44 -0.37
C PRO A 68 -1.18 3.26 1.11
N GLU A 69 -1.46 2.08 1.68
CA GLU A 69 -1.20 1.71 3.07
C GLU A 69 -0.79 0.23 3.12
N THR A 70 0.02 -0.14 4.11
CA THR A 70 0.44 -1.54 4.34
C THR A 70 -0.31 -2.13 5.52
N LEU A 71 -0.42 -1.37 6.61
CA LEU A 71 -1.31 -1.58 7.73
C LEU A 71 -2.47 -0.55 7.69
N PRO A 72 -3.62 -0.84 8.31
CA PRO A 72 -4.74 0.10 8.32
C PRO A 72 -4.35 1.48 8.83
N ASP A 73 -4.61 2.51 8.02
CA ASP A 73 -4.42 3.92 8.31
C ASP A 73 -2.94 4.33 8.56
N ASP A 74 -1.97 3.53 8.09
CA ASP A 74 -0.55 3.78 8.31
C ASP A 74 0.10 4.74 7.29
N GLY A 75 -0.57 4.96 6.16
CA GLY A 75 -0.09 5.82 5.07
C GLY A 75 1.27 5.42 4.49
N SER A 76 1.65 4.13 4.63
CA SER A 76 2.92 3.58 4.17
C SER A 76 2.70 2.82 2.86
N PRO A 77 2.85 3.48 1.69
CA PRO A 77 2.49 2.88 0.42
C PRO A 77 3.51 1.83 0.00
N MET A 78 3.02 0.79 -0.65
CA MET A 78 3.82 -0.34 -1.12
C MET A 78 3.43 -0.72 -2.54
N CYS A 79 4.40 -1.10 -3.38
CA CYS A 79 4.17 -1.75 -4.67
C CYS A 79 4.84 -3.11 -4.71
N SER A 80 4.05 -4.15 -4.93
CA SER A 80 4.46 -5.55 -4.82
C SER A 80 4.19 -6.31 -6.11
N ASP A 81 5.10 -7.23 -6.45
CA ASP A 81 4.84 -8.22 -7.49
C ASP A 81 3.91 -9.34 -7.01
N ALA A 82 3.53 -10.24 -7.92
CA ALA A 82 2.63 -11.33 -7.60
C ALA A 82 3.12 -12.30 -6.50
N VAL A 83 4.43 -12.41 -6.25
CA VAL A 83 4.98 -13.28 -5.19
C VAL A 83 4.75 -12.64 -3.84
N TRP A 84 5.05 -11.35 -3.72
CA TRP A 84 4.76 -10.59 -2.51
C TRP A 84 3.27 -10.53 -2.22
N MET A 85 2.43 -10.35 -3.25
CA MET A 85 0.97 -10.44 -3.08
C MET A 85 0.53 -11.80 -2.55
N ALA A 86 1.10 -12.90 -3.05
CA ALA A 86 0.81 -14.24 -2.56
C ALA A 86 1.29 -14.46 -1.11
N MET A 87 2.48 -13.95 -0.77
CA MET A 87 3.00 -14.00 0.60
C MET A 87 2.11 -13.20 1.57
N MET A 88 1.69 -11.99 1.19
CA MET A 88 0.78 -11.18 2.03
C MET A 88 -0.56 -11.86 2.22
N GLN A 89 -1.10 -12.49 1.18
CA GLN A 89 -2.32 -13.26 1.28
C GLN A 89 -2.18 -14.47 2.21
N ALA A 90 -1.06 -15.20 2.14
CA ALA A 90 -0.79 -16.32 3.04
C ALA A 90 -0.67 -15.84 4.50
N MET A 91 0.10 -14.77 4.74
CA MET A 91 0.25 -14.14 6.05
C MET A 91 -1.09 -13.68 6.63
N GLY A 92 -1.92 -12.97 5.85
CA GLY A 92 -3.25 -12.54 6.29
C GLY A 92 -4.22 -13.68 6.60
N ASN A 93 -3.98 -14.88 6.05
CA ASN A 93 -4.75 -16.09 6.34
C ASN A 93 -4.07 -17.00 7.38
N ASN A 94 -2.98 -16.54 8.00
CA ASN A 94 -2.17 -17.32 8.93
C ASN A 94 -1.75 -18.69 8.36
N ALA A 95 -1.39 -18.68 7.07
CA ALA A 95 -0.99 -19.85 6.30
C ALA A 95 0.50 -19.80 5.93
N ASP A 96 1.13 -20.97 5.83
CA ASP A 96 2.51 -21.08 5.39
C ASP A 96 2.68 -20.59 3.95
N PHE A 97 3.83 -19.99 3.69
CA PHE A 97 4.24 -19.54 2.36
C PHE A 97 5.60 -20.17 2.02
N THR A 98 5.78 -20.57 0.77
CA THR A 98 7.07 -21.06 0.26
C THR A 98 7.28 -20.48 -1.13
N PRO A 99 8.29 -19.61 -1.34
CA PRO A 99 8.52 -19.01 -2.63
C PRO A 99 9.15 -19.99 -3.62
N GLU A 100 8.56 -20.13 -4.79
CA GLU A 100 9.13 -20.90 -5.91
C GLU A 100 10.11 -20.06 -6.77
N ARG A 101 10.03 -18.74 -6.64
CA ARG A 101 10.83 -17.77 -7.40
C ARG A 101 11.05 -16.50 -6.59
N VAL A 102 11.92 -15.64 -7.09
CA VAL A 102 12.17 -14.31 -6.51
C VAL A 102 10.89 -13.47 -6.53
N GLY A 103 10.62 -12.80 -5.42
CA GLY A 103 9.58 -11.78 -5.28
C GLY A 103 10.19 -10.43 -4.94
N ILE A 104 9.69 -9.35 -5.55
CA ILE A 104 10.15 -7.98 -5.29
C ILE A 104 8.99 -7.09 -4.81
N SER A 105 9.27 -6.27 -3.80
CA SER A 105 8.38 -5.21 -3.33
C SER A 105 9.18 -3.93 -3.06
N TYR A 106 8.51 -2.78 -3.21
CA TYR A 106 9.05 -1.45 -2.97
C TYR A 106 8.22 -0.71 -1.93
N MET A 107 8.90 -0.01 -1.02
CA MET A 107 8.32 0.95 -0.08
C MET A 107 9.19 2.22 -0.06
N LEU A 108 9.18 2.96 -1.17
CA LEU A 108 10.03 4.14 -1.34
C LEU A 108 9.62 5.37 -0.52
N GLN A 109 8.52 5.29 0.23
CA GLN A 109 8.12 6.33 1.19
C GLN A 109 8.38 5.92 2.65
N GLY A 110 9.04 4.78 2.87
CA GLY A 110 9.22 4.18 4.19
C GLY A 110 8.01 3.39 4.67
N ASP A 111 8.18 2.76 5.84
CA ASP A 111 7.13 1.99 6.51
C ASP A 111 6.65 2.64 7.83
N ALA A 112 5.66 2.01 8.46
CA ALA A 112 5.17 2.38 9.79
C ALA A 112 5.89 1.65 10.93
N GLY A 113 6.83 0.77 10.59
CA GLY A 113 7.59 -0.10 11.46
C GLY A 113 6.86 -1.37 11.91
N VAL A 114 7.67 -2.41 12.13
CA VAL A 114 7.25 -3.77 12.53
C VAL A 114 8.30 -4.38 13.45
N SER A 115 7.96 -5.49 14.13
CA SER A 115 9.00 -6.32 14.76
C SER A 115 9.84 -6.97 13.66
N ASN A 116 11.16 -6.93 13.83
CA ASN A 116 12.11 -7.50 12.88
C ASN A 116 12.08 -9.04 12.85
N SER A 117 11.71 -9.69 13.96
CA SER A 117 11.70 -11.16 14.08
C SER A 117 10.35 -11.80 13.78
N ASP A 118 9.24 -11.12 14.06
CA ASP A 118 7.90 -11.72 13.94
C ASP A 118 6.85 -10.68 13.46
N PRO A 119 6.22 -10.87 12.28
CA PRO A 119 5.18 -9.95 11.80
C PRO A 119 3.98 -9.89 12.74
N MET A 120 3.74 -10.92 13.55
CA MET A 120 2.61 -11.06 14.46
C MET A 120 3.03 -10.90 15.93
N HIS A 121 4.17 -10.25 16.19
CA HIS A 121 4.72 -10.11 17.53
C HIS A 121 3.66 -9.55 18.52
N PRO A 122 3.42 -10.20 19.68
CA PRO A 122 2.28 -9.87 20.54
C PRO A 122 2.37 -8.48 21.20
N MET A 123 3.58 -7.91 21.27
CA MET A 123 3.80 -6.54 21.77
C MET A 123 3.61 -5.46 20.69
N GLY A 124 3.42 -5.84 19.43
CA GLY A 124 3.30 -4.91 18.31
C GLY A 124 4.44 -3.88 18.29
N LYS A 125 4.09 -2.60 18.35
CA LYS A 125 5.05 -1.49 18.37
C LYS A 125 5.99 -1.45 19.59
N ASP A 126 5.64 -2.14 20.66
CA ASP A 126 6.46 -2.19 21.88
C ASP A 126 7.42 -3.38 21.87
N ALA A 127 7.54 -4.10 20.74
CA ALA A 127 8.50 -5.17 20.57
C ALA A 127 9.94 -4.67 20.77
N PRO A 128 10.83 -5.45 21.41
CA PRO A 128 12.21 -5.02 21.67
C PRO A 128 13.04 -4.85 20.40
N ASP A 129 12.63 -5.49 19.31
CA ASP A 129 13.23 -5.44 17.98
C ASP A 129 12.35 -4.68 16.98
N PHE A 130 11.48 -3.79 17.49
CA PHE A 130 10.69 -2.92 16.64
C PHE A 130 11.61 -2.01 15.83
N ILE A 131 11.41 -2.02 14.51
CA ILE A 131 12.16 -1.22 13.57
C ILE A 131 11.21 -0.52 12.62
N LYS A 132 11.50 0.74 12.36
CA LYS A 132 10.89 1.53 11.29
C LYS A 132 11.96 1.81 10.24
N GLU A 133 11.67 1.47 8.99
CA GLU A 133 12.60 1.64 7.88
C GLU A 133 12.22 2.89 7.06
N GLY A 134 13.26 3.58 6.55
CA GLY A 134 13.11 4.61 5.53
C GLY A 134 12.79 3.98 4.17
N ALA A 135 13.09 4.67 3.07
CA ALA A 135 12.92 4.10 1.74
C ALA A 135 13.71 2.78 1.59
N HIS A 136 13.04 1.72 1.15
CA HIS A 136 13.67 0.40 1.02
C HIS A 136 13.01 -0.48 -0.05
N LEU A 137 13.72 -1.55 -0.41
CA LEU A 137 13.19 -2.67 -1.20
C LEU A 137 13.08 -3.91 -0.31
N MET A 138 12.13 -4.78 -0.64
CA MET A 138 11.99 -6.08 0.00
C MET A 138 12.08 -7.20 -1.03
N VAL A 139 12.87 -8.23 -0.75
CA VAL A 139 13.16 -9.32 -1.67
C VAL A 139 12.88 -10.67 -1.03
N ILE A 140 11.93 -11.39 -1.58
CA ILE A 140 11.65 -12.78 -1.22
C ILE A 140 12.56 -13.70 -2.04
N LEU A 141 13.24 -14.61 -1.34
CA LEU A 141 14.04 -15.69 -1.91
C LEU A 141 13.71 -17.01 -1.19
N PRO A 142 14.00 -18.17 -1.80
CA PRO A 142 14.03 -19.44 -1.07
C PRO A 142 14.93 -19.32 0.17
N LYS A 143 14.46 -19.80 1.33
CA LYS A 143 15.10 -19.61 2.65
C LYS A 143 16.59 -20.02 2.68
N GLU A 144 16.96 -21.06 1.94
CA GLU A 144 18.35 -21.51 1.83
C GLU A 144 19.30 -20.45 1.23
N MET A 145 18.78 -19.54 0.41
CA MET A 145 19.55 -18.43 -0.17
C MET A 145 19.79 -17.28 0.80
N LEU A 146 19.09 -17.25 1.94
CA LEU A 146 19.26 -16.22 2.98
C LEU A 146 20.47 -16.51 3.89
N LYS A 147 21.06 -17.71 3.76
CA LYS A 147 22.17 -18.15 4.61
C LYS A 147 23.37 -17.22 4.51
N GLY A 148 23.80 -16.71 5.66
CA GLY A 148 24.96 -15.84 5.79
C GLY A 148 24.65 -14.35 5.66
N ILE A 149 23.39 -13.98 5.41
CA ILE A 149 22.91 -12.60 5.55
C ILE A 149 22.59 -12.36 7.02
N THR A 150 22.99 -11.20 7.54
CA THR A 150 22.69 -10.79 8.93
C THR A 150 21.19 -10.59 9.13
N ASN A 151 20.70 -10.77 10.35
CA ASN A 151 19.36 -10.31 10.75
C ASN A 151 19.42 -8.99 11.56
N ASP A 152 20.62 -8.45 11.78
CA ASP A 152 20.80 -7.17 12.46
C ASP A 152 20.60 -6.00 11.45
N PRO A 153 19.55 -5.19 11.61
CA PRO A 153 19.31 -4.07 10.72
C PRO A 153 20.32 -2.91 10.88
N HIS A 154 21.19 -2.94 11.89
CA HIS A 154 22.15 -1.87 12.17
C HIS A 154 23.54 -2.09 11.54
N GLU A 155 23.76 -3.22 10.85
CA GLU A 155 25.02 -3.55 10.15
C GLU A 155 25.23 -2.74 8.85
N GLY A 156 24.28 -1.86 8.49
CA GLY A 156 24.41 -0.91 7.37
C GLY A 156 24.27 -1.50 5.96
N GLY A 157 23.91 -2.79 5.85
CA GLY A 157 23.64 -3.46 4.59
C GLY A 157 22.29 -4.19 4.58
N PRO A 158 22.02 -4.99 3.54
CA PRO A 158 20.84 -5.84 3.51
C PRO A 158 20.79 -6.78 4.70
N TYR A 159 19.60 -6.97 5.26
CA TYR A 159 19.37 -7.85 6.39
C TYR A 159 18.13 -8.71 6.18
N VAL A 160 18.06 -9.84 6.89
CA VAL A 160 16.91 -10.74 6.88
C VAL A 160 15.93 -10.29 7.94
N MET A 161 14.70 -10.03 7.51
CA MET A 161 13.54 -9.83 8.37
C MET A 161 12.73 -11.13 8.45
N TRP A 162 12.15 -11.40 9.62
CA TRP A 162 11.30 -12.55 9.92
C TRP A 162 11.93 -13.91 9.61
N GLY A 163 13.25 -14.02 9.77
CA GLY A 163 14.06 -15.15 9.28
C GLY A 163 13.61 -16.53 9.73
N ASP A 164 13.02 -16.65 10.92
CA ASP A 164 12.55 -17.91 11.47
C ASP A 164 11.11 -18.28 11.06
N THR A 165 10.42 -17.39 10.36
CA THR A 165 9.04 -17.58 9.88
C THR A 165 8.99 -18.06 8.42
N PRO A 166 7.81 -18.47 7.91
CA PRO A 166 7.59 -18.72 6.48
C PRO A 166 7.65 -17.46 5.60
N TYR A 167 7.69 -16.26 6.20
CA TYR A 167 7.64 -14.97 5.51
C TYR A 167 9.01 -14.28 5.45
N ALA A 168 10.08 -15.05 5.70
CA ALA A 168 11.45 -14.55 5.67
C ALA A 168 11.78 -13.87 4.32
N HIS A 169 12.32 -12.66 4.39
CA HIS A 169 12.69 -11.88 3.22
C HIS A 169 13.89 -10.97 3.55
N ILE A 170 14.53 -10.45 2.52
CA ILE A 170 15.62 -9.49 2.64
C ILE A 170 15.05 -8.08 2.61
N MET A 171 15.43 -7.27 3.56
CA MET A 171 15.26 -5.82 3.57
C MET A 171 16.50 -5.18 2.98
N ILE A 172 16.32 -4.25 2.03
CA ILE A 172 17.41 -3.50 1.39
C ILE A 172 17.12 -2.00 1.60
N PRO A 173 17.65 -1.39 2.66
CA PRO A 173 17.57 0.05 2.86
C PRO A 173 18.29 0.80 1.74
N ILE A 174 17.71 1.91 1.27
CA ILE A 174 18.32 2.78 0.25
C ILE A 174 18.45 4.24 0.70
N GLU A 175 17.86 4.58 1.84
CA GLU A 175 18.00 5.87 2.54
C GLU A 175 18.15 5.63 4.04
N ASP A 176 18.48 6.68 4.77
CA ASP A 176 18.52 6.64 6.24
C ASP A 176 17.10 6.48 6.83
N ARG A 177 17.03 6.04 8.09
CA ARG A 177 15.80 5.84 8.87
C ARG A 177 15.32 7.11 9.56
#